data_AF-A0A5R8ZL60-F1
#
_entry.id   AF-A0A5R8ZL60-F1
#
_cell.length_a   1.000
_cell.length_b   1.000
_cell.length_c   1.000
_cell.angle_alpha   90.00
_cell.angle_beta   90.00
_cell.angle_gamma   90.00
#
_symmetry.space_group_name_H-M   'P 1'
#
loop_
_entity.id
_entity.type
_entity.pdbx_description
1 polymer ?
#
loop_
_entity_poly.entity_id
_entity_poly.type
_entity_poly.pdbx_seq_one_letter_code
_entity_poly.pdbx_strand_id
1 'polypeptide(L)'
;MTAPEIAECRADMAAAGAAARDILDALGAVPPMFGDHTWQGPAADQWAAGWQARKVQLTKLLDAVLTEQPHLVARVEEAERRRAAS
;
A
#
# COMPACT_ATOMS: atom_id res chain seq x y z
N MET A 1 6.00 -7.52 25.76
CA MET A 1 6.88 -8.02 24.72
C MET A 1 8.27 -7.50 25.08
N THR A 2 9.30 -7.82 24.32
CA THR A 2 10.65 -7.30 24.53
C THR A 2 10.91 -6.22 23.49
N ALA A 3 11.81 -5.26 23.74
CA ALA A 3 12.20 -4.24 22.77
C ALA A 3 12.55 -4.78 21.35
N PRO A 4 13.13 -5.98 21.20
CA PRO A 4 13.27 -6.67 19.91
C PRO A 4 11.97 -6.84 19.11
N GLU A 5 10.85 -7.15 19.76
CA GLU A 5 9.57 -7.42 19.08
C GLU A 5 8.93 -6.13 18.54
N ILE A 6 9.19 -4.97 19.15
CA ILE A 6 8.79 -3.66 18.58
C ILE A 6 9.63 -3.33 17.33
N ALA A 7 10.93 -3.62 17.38
CA ALA A 7 11.82 -3.39 16.25
C ALA A 7 11.43 -4.28 15.06
N GLU A 8 11.09 -5.55 15.33
CA GLU A 8 10.54 -6.48 14.33
C GLU A 8 9.21 -5.99 13.76
N CYS A 9 8.26 -5.58 14.61
CA CYS A 9 7.00 -4.99 14.15
C CYS A 9 7.20 -3.77 13.24
N ARG A 10 8.13 -2.86 13.58
CA ARG A 10 8.46 -1.71 12.74
C ARG A 10 9.07 -2.13 11.41
N ALA A 11 9.96 -3.14 11.40
CA ALA A 11 10.56 -3.67 10.19
C ALA A 11 9.52 -4.30 9.27
N ASP A 12 8.60 -5.10 9.83
CA ASP A 12 7.50 -5.72 9.09
C ASP A 12 6.56 -4.67 8.48
N MET A 13 6.18 -3.65 9.25
CA MET A 13 5.36 -2.55 8.74
C MET A 13 6.09 -1.78 7.64
N ALA A 14 7.38 -1.52 7.78
CA ALA A 14 8.18 -0.88 6.75
C ALA A 14 8.25 -1.72 5.45
N ALA A 15 8.43 -3.04 5.57
CA ALA A 15 8.43 -3.95 4.43
C ALA A 15 7.07 -3.98 3.72
N ALA A 16 5.97 -4.06 4.48
CA ALA A 16 4.62 -3.96 3.93
C ALA A 16 4.37 -2.60 3.25
N GLY A 17 4.90 -1.52 3.83
CA GLY A 17 4.81 -0.18 3.25
C GLY A 17 5.59 -0.03 1.95
N ALA A 18 6.79 -0.64 1.86
CA ALA A 18 7.56 -0.69 0.62
C ALA A 18 6.81 -1.46 -0.47
N ALA A 19 6.35 -2.67 -0.16
CA ALA A 19 5.59 -3.49 -1.11
C ALA A 19 4.32 -2.78 -1.62
N ALA A 20 3.60 -2.07 -0.75
CA ALA A 20 2.42 -1.30 -1.15
C ALA A 20 2.75 -0.18 -2.14
N ARG A 21 3.87 0.53 -1.93
CA ARG A 21 4.35 1.58 -2.85
C ARG A 21 4.80 0.99 -4.19
N ASP A 22 5.54 -0.10 -4.16
CA ASP A 22 6.00 -0.79 -5.39
C ASP A 22 4.81 -1.21 -6.26
N ILE A 23 3.73 -1.71 -5.65
CA ILE A 23 2.50 -2.06 -6.36
C ILE A 23 1.84 -0.80 -6.94
N LEU A 24 1.72 0.29 -6.17
CA LEU A 24 1.15 1.56 -6.65
C LEU A 24 1.92 2.12 -7.85
N ASP A 25 3.25 2.07 -7.80
CA ASP A 25 4.13 2.51 -8.87
C ASP A 25 3.95 1.64 -10.12
N ALA A 26 3.90 0.32 -9.96
CA ALA A 26 3.63 -0.62 -11.05
C ALA A 26 2.26 -0.35 -11.72
N LEU A 27 1.21 -0.08 -10.93
CA LEU A 27 -0.11 0.32 -11.46
C LEU A 27 -0.06 1.70 -12.16
N GLY A 28 0.84 2.58 -11.74
CA GLY A 28 1.10 3.86 -12.41
C GLY A 28 1.74 3.71 -13.78
N ALA A 29 2.61 2.70 -13.94
CA ALA A 29 3.40 2.50 -15.14
C ALA A 29 2.65 1.81 -16.30
N VAL A 30 1.53 1.14 -16.03
CA VAL A 30 0.78 0.37 -17.04
C VAL A 30 0.19 1.25 -18.17
N PRO A 31 -0.54 2.35 -17.92
CA PRO A 31 -1.12 3.15 -19.01
C PRO A 31 -0.09 3.69 -20.04
N PRO A 32 1.08 4.21 -19.64
CA PRO A 32 2.13 4.59 -20.58
C PRO A 32 2.63 3.47 -21.51
N MET A 33 2.49 2.18 -21.13
CA MET A 33 2.99 1.06 -21.94
C MET A 33 2.18 0.80 -23.21
N PHE A 34 0.95 1.28 -23.32
CA PHE A 34 0.08 1.01 -24.48
C PHE A 34 0.36 1.93 -25.67
N GLY A 35 1.09 3.03 -25.45
CA GLY A 35 1.37 4.07 -26.45
C GLY A 35 0.11 4.85 -26.90
N ASP A 36 0.31 6.00 -27.52
CA ASP A 36 -0.79 6.91 -27.89
C ASP A 36 -1.53 6.51 -29.18
N HIS A 37 -0.94 5.60 -29.96
CA HIS A 37 -1.36 5.34 -31.35
C HIS A 37 -1.78 3.90 -31.64
N THR A 38 -1.46 2.95 -30.74
CA THR A 38 -1.68 1.52 -30.96
C THR A 38 -2.92 0.97 -30.23
N TRP A 39 -3.39 1.66 -29.20
CA TRP A 39 -4.51 1.22 -28.36
C TRP A 39 -5.66 2.23 -28.42
N GLN A 40 -6.51 2.13 -29.45
CA GLN A 40 -7.61 3.08 -29.70
C GLN A 40 -8.93 2.37 -30.02
N GLY A 41 -10.03 3.10 -29.86
CA GLY A 41 -11.38 2.68 -30.20
C GLY A 41 -12.17 2.09 -29.02
N PRO A 42 -13.44 1.70 -29.24
CA PRO A 42 -14.36 1.37 -28.15
C PRO A 42 -13.89 0.24 -27.22
N ALA A 43 -13.14 -0.73 -27.74
CA ALA A 43 -12.56 -1.80 -26.94
C ALA A 43 -11.43 -1.29 -26.03
N ALA A 44 -10.60 -0.37 -26.53
CA ALA A 44 -9.55 0.27 -25.76
C ALA A 44 -10.13 1.14 -24.63
N ASP A 45 -11.20 1.88 -24.91
CA ASP A 45 -11.91 2.72 -23.93
C ASP A 45 -12.52 1.87 -22.80
N GLN A 46 -13.18 0.75 -23.15
CA GLN A 46 -13.74 -0.17 -22.17
C GLN A 46 -12.67 -0.80 -21.29
N TRP A 47 -11.55 -1.22 -21.88
CA TRP A 47 -10.42 -1.73 -21.14
C TRP A 47 -9.85 -0.66 -20.19
N ALA A 48 -9.64 0.57 -20.68
CA ALA A 48 -9.10 1.68 -19.90
C ALA A 48 -10.02 2.05 -18.72
N ALA A 49 -11.33 2.11 -18.94
CA ALA A 49 -12.31 2.32 -17.87
C ALA A 49 -12.26 1.20 -16.82
N GLY A 50 -12.20 -0.06 -17.27
CA GLY A 50 -12.07 -1.21 -16.38
C GLY A 50 -10.75 -1.24 -15.61
N TRP A 51 -9.66 -0.83 -16.24
CA TRP A 51 -8.35 -0.67 -15.62
C TRP A 51 -8.39 0.40 -14.52
N GLN A 52 -8.90 1.60 -14.84
CA GLN A 52 -8.97 2.70 -13.88
C GLN A 52 -9.86 2.36 -12.68
N ALA A 53 -11.00 1.70 -12.89
CA ALA A 53 -11.87 1.28 -11.80
C ALA A 53 -11.15 0.33 -10.82
N ARG A 54 -10.41 -0.66 -11.33
CA ARG A 54 -9.65 -1.61 -10.52
C ARG A 54 -8.45 -0.95 -9.84
N LYS A 55 -7.74 -0.08 -10.56
CA LYS A 55 -6.62 0.71 -10.02
C LYS A 55 -7.09 1.53 -8.83
N VAL A 56 -8.19 2.28 -8.95
CA VAL A 56 -8.75 3.11 -7.86
C VAL A 56 -9.10 2.26 -6.64
N GLN A 57 -9.75 1.11 -6.84
CA GLN A 57 -10.09 0.20 -5.74
C GLN A 57 -8.84 -0.32 -5.02
N LEU A 58 -7.84 -0.77 -5.78
CA LEU A 58 -6.59 -1.29 -5.22
C LEU A 58 -5.77 -0.19 -4.53
N THR A 59 -5.68 0.99 -5.14
CA THR A 59 -5.03 2.16 -4.53
C THR A 59 -5.64 2.49 -3.17
N LYS A 60 -6.97 2.52 -3.07
CA LYS A 60 -7.64 2.76 -1.79
C LYS A 60 -7.28 1.74 -0.71
N LEU A 61 -7.14 0.46 -1.06
CA LEU A 61 -6.75 -0.59 -0.11
C LEU A 61 -5.29 -0.43 0.33
N LEU A 62 -4.39 -0.13 -0.62
CA LEU A 62 -2.96 0.06 -0.33
C LEU A 62 -2.72 1.34 0.50
N ASP A 63 -3.43 2.43 0.20
CA ASP A 63 -3.36 3.66 0.99
C ASP A 63 -3.86 3.45 2.43
N ALA A 64 -4.88 2.59 2.62
CA ALA A 64 -5.34 2.23 3.96
C ALA A 64 -4.25 1.49 4.74
N VAL A 65 -3.51 0.57 4.12
CA VAL A 65 -2.36 -0.09 4.75
C VAL A 65 -1.31 0.94 5.17
N LEU A 66 -0.96 1.87 4.28
CA LEU A 66 0.04 2.91 4.56
C LEU A 66 -0.40 3.85 5.69
N THR A 67 -1.69 4.19 5.73
CA THR A 67 -2.26 5.10 6.73
C THR A 67 -2.40 4.45 8.10
N GLU A 68 -2.67 3.14 8.16
CA GLU A 68 -2.88 2.41 9.41
C GLU A 68 -1.56 2.07 10.14
N GLN A 69 -0.44 1.96 9.42
CA GLN A 69 0.87 1.57 9.98
C GLN A 69 1.29 2.40 11.22
N PRO A 70 1.25 3.74 11.21
CA PRO A 70 1.61 4.53 12.38
C PRO A 70 0.73 4.24 13.61
N HIS A 71 -0.56 3.98 13.39
CA HIS A 71 -1.50 3.65 14.46
C HIS A 71 -1.18 2.29 15.09
N LEU A 72 -0.82 1.29 14.28
CA LEU A 72 -0.41 -0.02 14.77
C LEU A 72 0.88 0.05 15.59
N VAL A 73 1.89 0.77 15.11
CA VAL A 73 3.16 0.98 15.84
C VAL A 73 2.91 1.69 17.17
N ALA A 74 2.11 2.77 17.17
CA ALA A 74 1.79 3.51 18.40
C ALA A 74 1.04 2.65 19.44
N ARG A 75 0.13 1.77 18.99
CA ARG A 75 -0.58 0.84 19.88
C ARG A 75 0.35 -0.17 20.55
N VAL A 76 1.33 -0.69 19.80
CA VAL A 76 2.33 -1.62 20.35
C VAL A 76 3.23 -0.89 21.35
N GLU A 77 3.72 0.31 21.01
CA GLU A 77 4.54 1.11 21.92
C GLU A 77 3.82 1.44 23.23
N GLU A 78 2.54 1.82 23.17
CA GLU A 78 1.75 2.11 24.36
C GLU A 78 1.52 0.87 25.23
N ALA A 79 1.26 -0.29 24.62
CA ALA A 79 1.13 -1.55 25.35
C ALA A 79 2.42 -1.91 26.11
N GLU A 80 3.58 -1.63 25.51
CA GLU A 80 4.88 -1.88 26.12
C GLU A 80 5.19 -0.90 27.25
N ARG A 81 4.88 0.40 27.08
CA ARG A 81 4.99 1.38 28.17
C ARG A 81 4.18 0.98 29.40
N ARG A 82 2.94 0.51 29.21
CA ARG A 82 2.08 0.06 30.31
C ARG A 82 2.62 -1.17 31.02
N ARG A 83 3.18 -2.14 30.27
CA ARG A 83 3.82 -3.32 30.85
C ARG A 83 5.07 -2.97 31.65
N ALA A 84 5.89 -2.02 31.17
CA ALA A 84 7.10 -1.59 31.89
C ALA A 84 6.80 -0.78 33.16
N ALA A 85 5.61 -0.18 33.26
CA ALA A 85 5.18 0.59 34.43
C ALA A 85 4.40 -0.23 35.48
N SER A 86 4.12 -1.50 35.21
CA SER A 86 3.45 -2.44 36.11
C SER A 86 4.45 -3.38 36.76
#